data_AF-A0A1F2WPT4-F1
#
_entry.id   AF-A0A1F2WPT4-F1
#
_cell.length_a   1.000
_cell.length_b   1.000
_cell.length_c   1.000
_cell.angle_alpha   90.00
_cell.angle_beta   90.00
_cell.angle_gamma   90.00
#
_symmetry.space_group_name_H-M   'P 1'
#
loop_
_entity.id
_entity.type
_entity.pdbx_description
1 polymer ?
#
loop_
_entity_poly.entity_id
_entity_poly.type
_entity_poly.pdbx_seq_one_letter_code
_entity_poly.pdbx_strand_id
1 'polypeptide(L)'
;MMVRQLSMQEYVRLSAEVHDLARAGRHQEALAGCRTLIEGDDSPAARATAYCTRGVILWQDLHSADEAIADFSRAMELDRKSIHPLLWRAKCYEQSGHHDAAAADWREITQRDVGEELWFEACDALRRLGQLSLEEEELAKRRAEEVAAREDRKLKQLEAERARQTAEFEKRRSVQATRRSLGHCYLCGERLSIFQKLLRKDSHRRCWGYRE
;
A
#
# COMPACT_ATOMS: atom_id res chain seq x y z
N MET A 1 9.52 -32.20 -30.97
CA MET A 1 9.50 -32.29 -29.49
C MET A 1 8.09 -31.97 -29.04
N MET A 2 7.43 -32.86 -28.30
CA MET A 2 6.09 -32.60 -27.74
C MET A 2 6.24 -31.60 -26.60
N VAL A 3 5.73 -30.38 -26.81
CA VAL A 3 5.60 -29.37 -25.75
C VAL A 3 4.59 -29.91 -24.74
N ARG A 4 4.98 -30.05 -23.47
CA ARG A 4 4.06 -30.49 -22.41
C ARG A 4 3.07 -29.36 -22.15
N GLN A 5 1.80 -29.59 -22.44
CA GLN A 5 0.73 -28.68 -22.02
C GLN A 5 0.58 -28.76 -20.50
N LEU A 6 0.77 -27.61 -19.83
CA LEU A 6 0.42 -27.46 -18.43
C LEU A 6 -1.04 -27.01 -18.36
N SER A 7 -1.83 -27.65 -17.50
CA SER A 7 -3.12 -27.10 -17.15
C SER A 7 -2.94 -25.83 -16.30
N MET A 8 -3.93 -24.92 -16.32
CA MET A 8 -3.91 -23.70 -15.50
C MET A 8 -3.67 -23.99 -14.01
N GLN A 9 -4.20 -25.11 -13.49
CA GLN A 9 -3.99 -25.51 -12.09
C GLN A 9 -2.55 -25.98 -11.84
N GLU A 10 -1.96 -26.72 -12.77
CA GLU A 10 -0.55 -27.13 -12.68
C GLU A 10 0.37 -25.91 -12.77
N TYR A 11 0.10 -24.96 -13.66
CA TYR A 11 0.85 -23.71 -13.76
C TYR A 11 0.83 -22.94 -12.44
N VAL A 12 -0.36 -22.72 -11.86
CA VAL A 12 -0.49 -21.97 -10.59
C VAL A 12 0.24 -22.68 -9.46
N ARG A 13 0.11 -24.01 -9.37
CA ARG A 13 0.80 -24.81 -8.34
C ARG A 13 2.31 -24.74 -8.50
N LEU A 14 2.83 -24.96 -9.70
CA LEU A 14 4.26 -24.94 -9.98
C LEU A 14 4.84 -23.54 -9.81
N SER A 15 4.11 -22.50 -10.20
CA SER A 15 4.49 -21.11 -9.94
C SER A 15 4.61 -20.83 -8.45
N ALA A 16 3.65 -21.24 -7.62
CA ALA A 16 3.75 -21.10 -6.17
C ALA A 16 4.96 -21.84 -5.59
N GLU A 17 5.19 -23.08 -6.04
CA GLU A 17 6.34 -23.89 -5.63
C GLU A 17 7.68 -23.22 -5.97
N VAL A 18 7.82 -22.64 -7.16
CA VAL A 18 9.02 -21.89 -7.56
C VAL A 18 9.29 -20.72 -6.60
N HIS A 19 8.27 -19.96 -6.22
CA HIS A 19 8.44 -18.85 -5.29
C HIS A 19 8.85 -19.32 -3.90
N ASP A 20 8.27 -20.43 -3.42
CA ASP A 20 8.61 -21.01 -2.12
C ASP A 20 10.03 -21.58 -2.09
N LEU A 21 10.46 -22.24 -3.19
CA LEU A 21 11.82 -22.73 -3.36
C LEU A 21 12.84 -21.57 -3.41
N ALA A 22 12.52 -20.49 -4.11
CA ALA A 22 13.36 -19.29 -4.17
C ALA A 22 13.55 -18.68 -2.77
N ARG A 23 12.45 -18.51 -2.00
CA ARG A 23 12.53 -18.03 -0.61
C ARG A 23 13.30 -18.97 0.32
N ALA A 24 13.26 -20.27 0.06
CA ALA A 24 13.98 -21.28 0.83
C ALA A 24 15.47 -21.40 0.45
N GLY A 25 15.98 -20.60 -0.50
CA GLY A 25 17.37 -20.69 -0.96
C GLY A 25 17.65 -21.87 -1.91
N ARG A 26 16.61 -22.59 -2.34
CA ARG A 26 16.73 -23.76 -3.24
C ARG A 26 16.73 -23.31 -4.70
N HIS A 27 17.67 -22.44 -5.05
CA HIS A 27 17.68 -21.71 -6.32
C HIS A 27 17.73 -22.63 -7.55
N GLN A 28 18.52 -23.71 -7.51
CA GLN A 28 18.61 -24.66 -8.63
C GLN A 28 17.27 -25.34 -8.96
N GLU A 29 16.50 -25.69 -7.93
CA GLU A 29 15.18 -26.31 -8.11
C GLU A 29 14.15 -25.28 -8.57
N ALA A 30 14.22 -24.06 -8.03
CA ALA A 30 13.40 -22.96 -8.51
C ALA A 30 13.67 -22.65 -10.00
N LEU A 31 14.93 -22.64 -10.44
CA LEU A 31 15.31 -22.44 -11.84
C LEU A 31 14.81 -23.58 -12.74
N ALA A 32 14.84 -24.83 -12.27
CA ALA A 32 14.27 -25.96 -12.99
C ALA A 32 12.74 -25.84 -13.14
N GLY A 33 12.06 -25.37 -12.09
CA GLY A 33 10.63 -25.03 -12.14
C GLY A 33 10.34 -23.90 -13.14
N CYS A 34 11.12 -22.81 -13.11
CA CYS A 34 11.02 -21.72 -14.09
C CYS A 34 11.21 -22.22 -15.53
N ARG A 35 12.19 -23.09 -15.79
CA ARG A 35 12.40 -23.69 -17.12
C ARG A 35 11.15 -24.45 -17.57
N THR A 36 10.56 -25.25 -16.69
CA THR A 36 9.33 -26.01 -16.99
C THR A 36 8.16 -25.06 -17.31
N LEU A 37 8.02 -23.96 -16.58
CA LEU A 37 7.00 -22.93 -16.84
C LEU A 37 7.23 -22.19 -18.17
N ILE A 38 8.48 -21.96 -18.56
CA ILE A 38 8.85 -21.30 -19.83
C ILE A 38 8.62 -22.23 -21.02
N GLU A 39 8.98 -23.51 -20.88
CA GLU A 39 8.83 -24.53 -21.92
C GLU A 39 7.36 -24.98 -22.09
N GLY A 40 6.47 -24.67 -21.14
CA GLY A 40 5.04 -24.95 -21.22
C GLY A 40 4.33 -24.13 -22.31
N ASP A 41 3.23 -24.69 -22.85
CA ASP A 41 2.35 -24.04 -23.83
C ASP A 41 1.35 -23.06 -23.18
N ASP A 42 1.80 -22.28 -22.21
CA ASP A 42 0.97 -21.31 -21.50
C ASP A 42 0.86 -19.98 -22.27
N SER A 43 0.03 -19.05 -21.78
CA SER A 43 -0.11 -17.73 -22.39
C SER A 43 1.22 -16.96 -22.44
N PRO A 44 1.42 -16.03 -23.40
CA PRO A 44 2.62 -15.17 -23.44
C PRO A 44 2.87 -14.43 -22.12
N ALA A 45 1.81 -13.98 -21.44
CA ALA A 45 1.92 -13.32 -20.13
C ALA A 45 2.38 -14.26 -19.00
N ALA A 46 1.94 -15.52 -19.03
CA ALA A 46 2.42 -16.55 -18.11
C ALA A 46 3.91 -16.84 -18.34
N ARG A 47 4.33 -17.02 -19.59
CA ARG A 47 5.76 -17.15 -19.92
C ARG A 47 6.56 -15.90 -19.53
N ALA A 48 6.04 -14.70 -19.75
CA ALA A 48 6.67 -13.45 -19.33
C ALA A 48 6.90 -13.42 -17.81
N THR A 49 5.92 -13.87 -17.03
CA THR A 49 6.04 -14.00 -15.57
C THR A 49 7.13 -15.00 -15.20
N ALA A 50 7.18 -16.17 -15.85
CA ALA A 50 8.20 -17.18 -15.59
C ALA A 50 9.63 -16.70 -15.93
N TYR A 51 9.81 -16.00 -17.05
CA TYR A 51 11.08 -15.32 -17.37
C TYR A 51 11.45 -14.28 -16.32
N CYS A 52 10.49 -13.45 -15.88
CA CYS A 52 10.72 -12.45 -14.84
C CYS A 52 11.15 -13.11 -13.52
N THR A 53 10.47 -14.17 -13.08
CA THR A 53 10.84 -14.90 -11.85
C THR A 53 12.22 -15.53 -11.97
N ARG A 54 12.56 -16.11 -13.13
CA ARG A 54 13.90 -16.67 -13.38
C ARG A 54 14.98 -15.59 -13.30
N GLY A 55 14.76 -14.43 -13.95
CA GLY A 55 15.68 -13.30 -13.91
C GLY A 55 15.93 -12.77 -12.49
N VAL A 56 14.89 -12.69 -11.65
CA VAL A 56 15.04 -12.28 -10.25
C VAL A 56 15.94 -13.25 -9.48
N ILE A 57 15.73 -14.57 -9.62
CA ILE A 57 16.56 -15.59 -8.97
C ILE A 57 18.02 -15.50 -9.44
N LEU A 58 18.24 -15.36 -10.75
CA LEU A 58 19.59 -15.24 -11.33
C LEU A 58 20.34 -14.02 -10.80
N TRP A 59 19.65 -12.90 -10.65
CA TRP A 59 20.25 -11.65 -10.18
C TRP A 59 20.50 -11.64 -8.67
N GLN A 60 19.52 -12.02 -7.85
CA GLN A 60 19.61 -11.92 -6.39
C GLN A 60 20.55 -12.97 -5.80
N ASP A 61 20.54 -14.19 -6.36
CA ASP A 61 21.13 -15.35 -5.68
C ASP A 61 22.40 -15.88 -6.35
N LEU A 62 22.52 -15.66 -7.67
CA LEU A 62 23.64 -16.17 -8.47
C LEU A 62 24.54 -15.06 -9.03
N HIS A 63 24.18 -13.79 -8.82
CA HIS A 63 24.90 -12.61 -9.32
C HIS A 63 25.12 -12.64 -10.85
N SER A 64 24.27 -13.36 -11.59
CA SER A 64 24.31 -13.47 -13.05
C SER A 64 23.50 -12.32 -13.69
N ALA A 65 24.04 -11.11 -13.64
CA ALA A 65 23.34 -9.91 -14.11
C ALA A 65 22.97 -9.97 -15.61
N ASP A 66 23.89 -10.40 -16.47
CA ASP A 66 23.65 -10.45 -17.93
C ASP A 66 22.51 -11.42 -18.30
N GLU A 67 22.48 -12.59 -17.65
CA GLU A 67 21.42 -13.58 -17.85
C GLU A 67 20.07 -13.07 -17.34
N ALA A 68 20.07 -12.40 -16.19
CA ALA A 68 18.87 -11.78 -15.65
C ALA A 68 18.33 -10.67 -16.57
N ILE A 69 19.20 -9.81 -17.12
CA ILE A 69 18.84 -8.76 -18.07
C ILE A 69 18.22 -9.36 -19.35
N ALA A 70 18.79 -10.46 -19.85
CA ALA A 70 18.24 -11.17 -21.01
C ALA A 70 16.84 -11.71 -20.72
N ASP A 71 16.62 -12.29 -19.54
CA ASP A 71 15.32 -12.79 -19.10
C ASP A 71 14.27 -11.69 -18.94
N PHE A 72 14.64 -10.56 -18.31
CA PHE A 72 13.73 -9.42 -18.20
C PHE A 72 13.39 -8.85 -19.57
N SER A 73 14.36 -8.74 -20.47
CA SER A 73 14.13 -8.27 -21.83
C SER A 73 13.17 -9.20 -22.58
N ARG A 74 13.33 -10.53 -22.43
CA ARG A 74 12.42 -11.49 -23.02
C ARG A 74 11.01 -11.41 -22.43
N ALA A 75 10.90 -11.20 -21.11
CA ALA A 75 9.61 -10.98 -20.46
C ALA A 75 8.89 -9.74 -21.01
N MET A 76 9.61 -8.64 -21.25
CA MET A 76 9.05 -7.40 -21.82
C MET A 76 8.58 -7.57 -23.28
N GLU A 77 9.27 -8.39 -24.06
CA GLU A 77 8.85 -8.73 -25.43
C GLU A 77 7.53 -9.51 -25.45
N LEU A 78 7.33 -10.39 -24.47
CA LEU A 78 6.14 -11.24 -24.35
C LEU A 78 4.95 -10.51 -23.74
N ASP A 79 5.20 -9.68 -22.72
CA ASP A 79 4.19 -8.83 -22.10
C ASP A 79 4.74 -7.42 -21.84
N ARG A 80 4.49 -6.53 -22.81
CA ARG A 80 4.89 -5.14 -22.71
C ARG A 80 4.14 -4.37 -21.63
N LYS A 81 2.97 -4.83 -21.17
CA LYS A 81 2.17 -4.12 -20.17
C LYS A 81 2.72 -4.33 -18.76
N SER A 82 3.36 -5.47 -18.50
CA SER A 82 3.97 -5.75 -17.21
C SER A 82 5.11 -4.78 -16.91
N ILE A 83 5.10 -4.20 -15.71
CA ILE A 83 6.11 -3.25 -15.25
C ILE A 83 7.22 -3.94 -14.46
N HIS A 84 6.94 -5.13 -13.91
CA HIS A 84 7.92 -5.86 -13.11
C HIS A 84 9.22 -6.17 -13.85
N PRO A 85 9.21 -6.67 -15.11
CA PRO A 85 10.46 -6.89 -15.83
C PRO A 85 11.27 -5.60 -16.04
N LEU A 86 10.59 -4.49 -16.33
CA LEU A 86 11.21 -3.17 -16.53
C LEU A 86 11.88 -2.68 -15.23
N LEU A 87 11.19 -2.80 -14.09
CA LEU A 87 11.71 -2.47 -12.77
C LEU A 87 12.95 -3.28 -12.40
N TRP A 88 12.88 -4.61 -12.56
CA TRP A 88 14.00 -5.47 -12.20
C TRP A 88 15.20 -5.30 -13.14
N ARG A 89 14.96 -5.04 -14.43
CA ARG A 89 16.04 -4.73 -15.38
C ARG A 89 16.71 -3.40 -15.05
N ALA A 90 15.95 -2.36 -14.69
CA ALA A 90 16.50 -1.08 -14.26
C ALA A 90 17.41 -1.23 -13.02
N LYS A 91 16.97 -1.99 -12.02
CA LYS A 91 17.77 -2.32 -10.82
C LYS A 91 19.02 -3.12 -11.16
N CYS A 92 18.91 -4.07 -12.07
CA CYS A 92 20.04 -4.88 -12.52
C CYS A 92 21.09 -4.02 -13.24
N TYR A 93 20.67 -3.16 -14.17
CA TYR A 93 21.57 -2.21 -14.83
C TYR A 93 22.22 -1.23 -13.87
N GLU A 94 21.48 -0.74 -12.87
CA GLU A 94 22.01 0.17 -11.85
C GLU A 94 23.17 -0.48 -11.09
N GLN A 95 23.00 -1.73 -10.65
CA GLN A 95 24.02 -2.47 -9.92
C GLN A 95 25.21 -2.89 -10.79
N SER A 96 24.97 -3.21 -12.06
CA SER A 96 26.02 -3.56 -13.02
C SER A 96 26.77 -2.35 -13.58
N GLY A 97 26.44 -1.13 -13.15
CA GLY A 97 27.11 0.11 -13.60
C GLY A 97 26.65 0.61 -14.97
N HIS A 98 25.62 0.02 -15.56
CA HIS A 98 25.02 0.46 -16.82
C HIS A 98 24.02 1.61 -16.58
N HIS A 99 24.52 2.72 -16.06
CA HIS A 99 23.71 3.84 -15.58
C HIS A 99 22.77 4.45 -16.64
N ASP A 100 23.21 4.57 -17.90
CA ASP A 100 22.38 5.09 -18.99
C ASP A 100 21.20 4.17 -19.31
N ALA A 101 21.45 2.85 -19.33
CA ALA A 101 20.40 1.85 -19.57
C ALA A 101 19.42 1.79 -18.38
N ALA A 102 19.92 1.86 -17.15
CA ALA A 102 19.10 1.94 -15.96
C ALA A 102 18.18 3.17 -16.00
N ALA A 103 18.73 4.34 -16.31
CA ALA A 103 17.97 5.58 -16.39
C ALA A 103 16.91 5.56 -17.51
N ALA A 104 17.20 4.92 -18.65
CA ALA A 104 16.20 4.73 -19.69
C ALA A 104 15.00 3.91 -19.19
N ASP A 105 15.25 2.80 -18.50
CA ASP A 105 14.19 1.94 -17.94
C ASP A 105 13.41 2.64 -16.82
N TRP A 106 14.11 3.33 -15.91
CA TRP A 106 13.46 4.12 -14.85
C TRP A 106 12.59 5.23 -15.43
N ARG A 107 13.04 5.91 -16.50
CA ARG A 107 12.23 6.93 -17.16
C ARG A 107 10.99 6.33 -17.83
N GLU A 108 11.10 5.15 -18.43
CA GLU A 108 9.91 4.44 -18.94
C GLU A 108 8.91 4.14 -17.80
N ILE A 109 9.37 3.78 -16.60
CA ILE A 109 8.50 3.59 -15.42
C ILE A 109 7.76 4.88 -15.06
N THR A 110 8.43 6.03 -15.05
CA THR A 110 7.80 7.32 -14.73
C THR A 110 6.71 7.75 -15.72
N GLN A 111 6.75 7.22 -16.95
CA GLN A 111 5.79 7.49 -18.03
C GLN A 111 4.57 6.55 -18.01
N ARG A 112 4.62 5.45 -17.25
CA ARG A 112 3.53 4.51 -17.12
C ARG A 112 2.58 4.90 -15.99
N ASP A 113 1.36 4.39 -16.05
CA ASP A 113 0.42 4.46 -14.94
C ASP A 113 0.86 3.46 -13.86
N VAL A 114 1.65 3.97 -12.90
CA VAL A 114 2.22 3.24 -11.77
C VAL A 114 1.75 3.85 -10.46
N GLY A 115 1.74 3.03 -9.41
CA GLY A 115 1.52 3.52 -8.06
C GLY A 115 2.53 4.59 -7.66
N GLU A 116 2.11 5.49 -6.77
CA GLU A 116 2.92 6.62 -6.28
C GLU A 116 4.29 6.15 -5.75
N GLU A 117 4.31 5.07 -4.98
CA GLU A 117 5.54 4.48 -4.42
C GLU A 117 6.56 4.13 -5.50
N LEU A 118 6.14 3.40 -6.53
CA LEU A 118 7.02 3.00 -7.64
C LEU A 118 7.44 4.19 -8.51
N TRP A 119 6.55 5.18 -8.65
CA TRP A 119 6.86 6.40 -9.37
C TRP A 119 7.96 7.21 -8.67
N PHE A 120 7.86 7.37 -7.35
CA PHE A 120 8.89 8.04 -6.55
C PHE A 120 10.19 7.24 -6.50
N GLU A 121 10.12 5.90 -6.40
CA GLU A 121 11.30 5.04 -6.48
C GLU A 121 12.07 5.25 -7.79
N ALA A 122 11.36 5.36 -8.92
CA ALA A 122 11.97 5.63 -10.21
C ALA A 122 12.62 7.03 -10.28
N CYS A 123 11.96 8.06 -9.74
CA CYS A 123 12.53 9.41 -9.68
C CYS A 123 13.77 9.46 -8.79
N ASP A 124 13.74 8.77 -7.64
CA ASP A 124 14.87 8.69 -6.73
C ASP A 124 16.04 7.94 -7.36
N ALA A 125 15.77 6.88 -8.13
CA ALA A 125 16.80 6.19 -8.90
C ALA A 125 17.43 7.11 -9.97
N LEU A 126 16.61 7.83 -10.75
CA LEU A 126 17.11 8.82 -11.72
C LEU A 126 17.93 9.92 -11.05
N ARG A 127 17.54 10.38 -9.85
CA ARG A 127 18.29 11.36 -9.06
C ARG A 127 19.64 10.80 -8.61
N ARG A 128 19.68 9.56 -8.12
CA ARG A 128 20.93 8.87 -7.72
C ARG A 128 21.88 8.68 -8.90
N LEU A 129 21.34 8.42 -10.09
CA LEU A 129 22.11 8.30 -11.33
C LEU A 129 22.56 9.65 -11.90
N GLY A 130 22.11 10.78 -11.34
CA GLY A 130 22.40 12.12 -11.87
C GLY A 130 21.75 12.41 -13.22
N GLN A 131 20.71 11.65 -13.59
CA GLN A 131 20.02 11.74 -14.89
C GLN A 131 18.60 12.29 -14.79
N LEU A 132 18.24 12.85 -13.63
CA LEU A 132 16.97 13.53 -13.42
C LEU A 132 17.10 14.99 -13.89
N SER A 133 16.27 15.37 -14.86
CA SER A 133 16.18 16.75 -15.35
C SER A 133 15.48 17.67 -14.34
N LEU A 134 15.67 18.99 -14.52
CA LEU A 134 14.99 19.99 -13.69
C LEU A 134 13.47 19.89 -13.76
N GLU A 135 12.93 19.55 -14.94
CA GLU A 135 11.49 19.40 -15.15
C GLU A 135 10.94 18.17 -14.42
N GLU A 136 11.64 17.04 -14.51
CA GLU A 136 11.27 15.82 -13.78
C GLU A 136 11.36 16.03 -12.25
N GLU A 137 12.36 16.79 -11.78
CA GLU A 137 12.53 17.15 -10.37
C GLU A 137 11.40 18.09 -9.88
N GLU A 138 10.99 19.09 -10.67
CA GLU A 138 9.86 19.96 -10.30
C GLU A 138 8.55 19.16 -10.26
N LEU A 139 8.32 18.26 -11.23
CA LEU A 139 7.17 17.38 -11.23
C LEU A 139 7.14 16.47 -10.00
N ALA A 140 8.28 15.92 -9.61
CA ALA A 140 8.40 15.09 -8.41
C ALA A 140 8.05 15.87 -7.14
N LYS A 141 8.51 17.12 -7.02
CA LYS A 141 8.15 17.99 -5.89
C LYS A 141 6.65 18.27 -5.83
N ARG A 142 6.04 18.64 -6.95
CA ARG A 142 4.59 18.91 -7.02
C ARG A 142 3.77 17.69 -6.61
N ARG A 143 4.11 16.50 -7.14
CA ARG A 143 3.43 15.26 -6.76
C ARG A 143 3.61 14.93 -5.27
N ALA A 144 4.81 15.14 -4.72
CA ALA A 144 5.07 14.92 -3.30
C ALA A 144 4.23 15.85 -2.40
N GLU A 145 4.11 17.13 -2.79
CA GLU A 145 3.26 18.10 -2.09
C GLU A 145 1.77 17.71 -2.15
N GLU A 146 1.29 17.22 -3.28
CA GLU A 146 -0.08 16.72 -3.43
C GLU A 146 -0.35 15.51 -2.54
N VAL A 147 0.57 14.55 -2.49
CA VAL A 147 0.48 13.37 -1.62
C VAL A 147 0.47 13.78 -0.16
N ALA A 148 1.41 14.64 0.26
CA ALA A 148 1.46 15.16 1.63
C ALA A 148 0.18 15.92 2.02
N ALA A 149 -0.35 16.74 1.13
CA ALA A 149 -1.61 17.46 1.36
C ALA A 149 -2.80 16.49 1.50
N ARG A 150 -2.83 15.40 0.72
CA ARG A 150 -3.86 14.36 0.83
C ARG A 150 -3.77 13.62 2.16
N GLU A 151 -2.55 13.30 2.60
CA GLU A 151 -2.31 12.61 3.87
C GLU A 151 -2.64 13.48 5.08
N ASP A 152 -2.26 14.76 5.06
CA ASP A 152 -2.63 15.73 6.10
C ASP A 152 -4.15 15.88 6.22
N ARG A 153 -4.87 15.94 5.09
CA ARG A 153 -6.35 15.95 5.09
C ARG A 153 -6.92 14.68 5.72
N LYS A 154 -6.39 13.51 5.38
CA LYS A 154 -6.82 12.23 5.99
C LYS A 154 -6.54 12.21 7.49
N LEU A 155 -5.37 12.67 7.92
CA LEU A 155 -5.01 12.74 9.34
C LEU A 155 -5.97 13.64 10.12
N LYS A 156 -6.24 14.85 9.61
CA LYS A 156 -7.22 15.77 10.23
C LYS A 156 -8.62 15.17 10.34
N GLN A 157 -9.04 14.40 9.33
CA GLN A 157 -10.32 13.69 9.38
C GLN A 157 -10.33 12.62 10.46
N LEU A 158 -9.27 11.81 10.56
CA LEU A 158 -9.13 10.77 11.59
C LEU A 158 -9.08 11.36 13.00
N GLU A 159 -8.37 12.48 13.18
CA GLU A 159 -8.31 13.20 14.45
C GLU A 159 -9.68 13.76 14.85
N ALA A 160 -10.41 14.36 13.90
CA ALA A 160 -11.75 14.85 14.13
C ALA A 160 -12.73 13.71 14.48
N GLU A 161 -12.61 12.56 13.81
CA GLU A 161 -13.41 11.37 14.12
C GLU A 161 -13.10 10.84 15.51
N ARG A 162 -11.81 10.70 15.85
CA ARG A 162 -11.38 10.27 17.19
C ARG A 162 -11.91 11.21 18.28
N ALA A 163 -11.85 12.53 18.06
CA ALA A 163 -12.37 13.53 18.99
C ALA A 163 -13.90 13.43 19.17
N ARG A 164 -14.65 13.11 18.10
CA ARG A 164 -16.09 12.85 18.19
C ARG A 164 -16.38 11.59 18.99
N GLN A 165 -15.65 10.51 18.75
CA GLN A 165 -15.81 9.25 19.46
C GLN A 165 -15.51 9.38 20.95
N THR A 166 -14.44 10.11 21.32
CA THR A 166 -14.12 10.37 22.74
C THR A 166 -15.20 11.20 23.41
N ALA A 167 -15.69 12.26 22.76
CA ALA A 167 -16.77 13.09 23.28
C ALA A 167 -18.08 12.30 23.44
N GLU A 168 -18.40 11.40 22.50
CA GLU A 168 -19.56 10.52 22.62
C GLU A 168 -19.41 9.51 23.76
N PHE A 169 -18.23 8.91 23.92
CA PHE A 169 -17.93 8.01 25.03
C PHE A 169 -18.08 8.72 26.39
N GLU A 170 -17.54 9.94 26.52
CA GLU A 170 -17.69 10.76 27.73
C GLU A 170 -19.14 11.11 28.03
N LYS A 171 -19.93 11.48 27.02
CA LYS A 171 -21.37 11.71 27.14
C LYS A 171 -22.11 10.44 27.60
N ARG A 172 -21.80 9.27 27.04
CA ARG A 172 -22.40 8.00 27.47
C ARG A 172 -22.03 7.67 28.92
N ARG A 173 -20.77 7.90 29.31
CA ARG A 173 -20.29 7.68 30.68
C ARG A 173 -20.99 8.59 31.69
N SER A 174 -21.20 9.87 31.36
CA SER A 174 -21.90 10.81 32.24
C SER A 174 -23.39 10.47 32.41
N VAL A 175 -24.06 10.05 31.34
CA VAL A 175 -25.46 9.55 31.39
C VAL A 175 -25.55 8.27 32.22
N GLN A 176 -24.58 7.36 32.11
CA GLN A 176 -24.59 6.13 32.90
C GLN A 176 -24.27 6.39 34.39
N ALA A 177 -23.38 7.34 34.69
CA ALA A 177 -23.08 7.76 36.06
C ALA A 177 -24.31 8.39 36.74
N THR A 178 -25.04 9.27 36.05
CA THR A 178 -26.29 9.86 36.56
C THR A 178 -27.39 8.82 36.74
N ARG A 179 -27.52 7.83 35.83
CA ARG A 179 -28.45 6.69 36.03
C ARG A 179 -28.07 5.83 37.24
N ARG A 180 -26.79 5.58 37.49
CA ARG A 180 -26.33 4.78 38.66
C ARG A 180 -26.58 5.51 39.98
N SER A 181 -26.35 6.81 40.05
CA SER A 181 -26.64 7.59 41.26
C SER A 181 -28.14 7.69 41.54
N LEU A 182 -28.96 7.90 40.50
CA LEU A 182 -30.42 7.85 40.60
C LEU A 182 -30.91 6.44 41.00
N GLY A 183 -30.36 5.37 40.41
CA GLY A 183 -30.72 3.99 40.74
C GLY A 183 -30.31 3.55 42.16
N HIS A 184 -29.14 3.99 42.65
CA HIS A 184 -28.77 3.81 44.06
C HIS A 184 -29.74 4.53 45.01
N CYS A 185 -30.28 5.68 44.60
CA CYS A 185 -31.29 6.40 45.37
C CYS A 185 -32.66 5.69 45.43
N TYR A 186 -32.96 4.79 44.48
CA TYR A 186 -34.18 3.96 44.49
C TYR A 186 -34.00 2.63 45.26
N LEU A 187 -32.77 2.13 45.41
CA LEU A 187 -32.46 0.90 46.16
C LEU A 187 -32.15 1.14 47.65
N CYS A 188 -31.70 2.35 48.00
CA CYS A 188 -31.66 2.81 49.39
C CYS A 188 -33.06 3.36 49.74
N GLY A 189 -33.86 2.55 50.44
CA GLY A 189 -35.25 2.85 50.80
C GLY A 189 -35.42 4.00 51.80
N GLU A 190 -34.94 5.20 51.49
CA GLU A 190 -35.23 6.41 52.26
C GLU A 190 -35.77 7.54 51.37
N ARG A 191 -37.11 7.64 51.41
CA ARG A 191 -37.93 8.85 51.27
C ARG A 191 -37.65 9.77 50.07
N LEU A 192 -38.47 9.53 49.06
CA LEU A 192 -38.95 10.44 47.99
C LEU A 192 -39.56 11.81 48.45
N SER A 193 -39.08 12.45 49.52
CA SER A 193 -39.68 13.71 50.03
C SER A 193 -38.87 14.99 49.74
N ILE A 194 -37.60 14.88 49.33
CA ILE A 194 -36.74 16.08 49.14
C ILE A 194 -36.79 16.60 47.70
N PHE A 195 -36.96 15.73 46.70
CA PHE A 195 -36.86 16.15 45.29
C PHE A 195 -38.10 16.88 44.73
N GLN A 196 -39.28 16.74 45.36
CA GLN A 196 -40.47 17.52 44.97
C GLN A 196 -40.43 18.99 45.41
N LYS A 197 -39.50 19.38 46.30
CA LYS A 197 -39.41 20.77 46.78
C LYS A 197 -38.44 21.65 45.98
N LEU A 198 -37.50 21.07 45.24
CA LEU A 198 -36.53 21.84 44.43
C LEU A 198 -37.04 22.19 43.02
N LEU A 199 -38.04 21.47 42.49
CA LEU A 199 -38.64 21.76 41.18
C LEU A 199 -39.82 22.76 41.21
N ARG A 200 -40.17 23.34 42.38
CA ARG A 200 -41.32 24.27 42.51
C ARG A 200 -40.96 25.72 42.90
N LYS A 201 -39.68 26.11 42.99
CA LYS A 201 -39.31 27.45 43.49
C LYS A 201 -38.85 28.50 42.48
N ASP A 202 -38.67 28.17 41.21
CA ASP A 202 -38.27 29.16 40.18
C ASP A 202 -39.39 29.54 39.19
N SER A 203 -40.64 29.22 39.51
CA SER A 203 -41.83 29.81 38.87
C SER A 203 -42.45 30.83 39.82
N HIS A 204 -41.83 32.01 39.95
CA HIS A 204 -42.47 33.32 40.18
C HIS A 204 -41.49 34.33 40.79
N ARG A 205 -40.97 35.25 39.95
CA ARG A 205 -40.60 36.66 40.19
C ARG A 205 -39.65 37.07 39.04
N ARG A 206 -39.84 38.10 38.21
CA ARG A 206 -40.77 39.22 38.11
C ARG A 206 -40.71 39.72 36.67
N CYS A 207 -41.85 39.97 36.04
CA CYS A 207 -41.97 40.95 34.97
C CYS A 207 -42.07 42.37 35.58
N TRP A 208 -41.71 43.37 34.76
CA TRP A 208 -41.85 44.83 34.90
C TRP A 208 -40.77 45.57 35.74
N GLY A 209 -40.07 46.59 35.24
CA GLY A 209 -40.04 47.27 33.94
C GLY A 209 -39.24 48.59 34.03
N TYR A 210 -38.80 49.16 32.89
CA TYR A 210 -38.64 50.62 32.69
C TYR A 210 -38.79 50.95 31.20
N ARG A 211 -39.46 52.07 30.94
CA ARG A 211 -40.03 52.59 29.67
C ARG A 211 -39.06 53.47 28.87
N GLU A 212 -39.49 53.70 27.62
CA GLU A 212 -39.24 54.81 26.68
C GLU A 212 -37.90 54.85 25.94
#